data_AF-A0A9Q3M764-F1
#
_entry.id   AF-A0A9Q3M764-F1
#
_cell.length_a   1.000
_cell.length_b   1.000
_cell.length_c   1.000
_cell.angle_alpha   90.00
_cell.angle_beta   90.00
_cell.angle_gamma   90.00
#
_symmetry.space_group_name_H-M   'P 1'
#
loop_
_entity.id
_entity.type
_entity.pdbx_description
1 polymer ?
#
loop_
_entity_poly.entity_id
_entity_poly.type
_entity_poly.pdbx_seq_one_letter_code
_entity_poly.pdbx_strand_id
1 'polypeptide(L)'
;MSGCSSVTERLNNAATAKGQAQAGAQLPPLPDDLRRQEPHAPIVEGQPLISILARERQALDRANGRQQRTVEFYDDIQKRLGAR
;
A
#
# COMPACT_ATOMS: atom_id res chain seq x y z
N MET A 1 11.14 27.50 -42.47
CA MET A 1 11.17 27.93 -41.05
C MET A 1 10.60 26.85 -40.08
N SER A 2 10.76 25.54 -40.34
CA SER A 2 10.14 24.46 -39.52
C SER A 2 11.10 23.73 -38.55
N GLY A 3 12.33 24.23 -38.39
CA GLY A 3 13.38 23.53 -37.62
C GLY A 3 13.40 23.81 -36.12
N CYS A 4 12.93 25.00 -35.69
CA CYS A 4 13.02 25.42 -34.28
C CYS A 4 11.86 24.88 -33.41
N SER A 5 10.72 24.54 -34.01
CA SER A 5 9.57 23.97 -33.30
C SER A 5 9.87 22.58 -32.74
N SER A 6 10.53 21.72 -33.52
CA SER A 6 10.86 20.35 -33.12
C SER A 6 11.97 20.29 -32.06
N VAL A 7 12.92 21.24 -32.07
CA VAL A 7 13.96 21.34 -31.04
C VAL A 7 13.36 21.81 -29.71
N THR A 8 12.48 22.80 -29.76
CA THR A 8 11.79 23.32 -28.57
C THR A 8 10.89 22.25 -27.94
N GLU A 9 10.17 21.49 -28.76
CA GLU A 9 9.33 20.37 -28.29
C GLU A 9 10.15 19.27 -27.61
N ARG A 10 11.29 18.87 -28.20
CA ARG A 10 12.21 17.89 -27.58
C ARG A 10 12.78 18.39 -26.25
N LEU A 11 13.15 19.67 -26.17
CA LEU A 11 13.65 20.29 -24.93
C LEU A 11 12.57 20.31 -23.84
N ASN A 12 11.34 20.66 -24.19
CA ASN A 12 10.21 20.66 -23.25
C ASN A 12 9.89 19.26 -22.74
N ASN A 13 9.94 18.25 -23.62
CA ASN A 13 9.73 16.85 -23.24
C ASN A 13 10.85 16.33 -22.33
N ALA A 14 12.11 16.66 -22.64
CA ALA A 14 13.26 16.29 -21.80
C ALA A 14 13.22 16.99 -20.43
N ALA A 15 12.83 18.26 -20.38
CA ALA A 15 12.65 19.01 -19.14
C ALA A 15 11.52 18.41 -18.29
N THR A 16 10.40 18.03 -18.92
CA THR A 16 9.27 17.36 -18.25
C THR A 16 9.70 16.01 -17.67
N ALA A 17 10.39 15.17 -18.46
CA ALA A 17 10.88 13.87 -18.02
C ALA A 17 11.90 14.00 -16.87
N LYS A 18 12.81 14.98 -16.95
CA LYS A 18 13.76 15.29 -15.86
C LYS A 18 13.04 15.75 -14.60
N GLY A 19 12.03 16.61 -14.73
CA GLY A 19 11.21 17.09 -13.61
C GLY A 19 10.46 15.94 -12.93
N GLN A 20 9.84 15.04 -13.70
CA GLN A 20 9.17 13.85 -13.18
C GLN A 20 10.15 12.89 -12.48
N ALA A 21 11.34 12.66 -13.06
CA ALA A 21 12.36 11.81 -12.45
C ALA A 21 12.93 12.39 -11.15
N GLN A 22 13.06 13.72 -11.05
CA GLN A 22 13.57 14.40 -9.86
C GLN A 22 12.53 14.54 -8.74
N ALA A 23 11.23 14.60 -9.06
CA ALA A 23 10.16 14.76 -8.08
C ALA A 23 9.96 13.51 -7.20
N GLY A 24 10.36 12.33 -7.68
CA GLY A 24 10.12 11.05 -6.98
C GLY A 24 8.63 10.67 -6.92
N ALA A 25 8.35 9.45 -6.46
CA ALA A 25 6.97 9.00 -6.26
C ALA A 25 6.47 9.40 -4.87
N GLN A 26 5.45 10.24 -4.81
CA GLN A 26 4.75 10.53 -3.55
C GLN A 26 3.87 9.33 -3.18
N LEU A 27 4.26 8.57 -2.16
CA LEU A 27 3.42 7.48 -1.66
C LEU A 27 2.19 8.04 -0.93
N PRO A 28 1.00 7.44 -1.13
CA PRO A 28 -0.16 7.79 -0.32
C PRO A 28 0.09 7.39 1.15
N PRO A 29 -0.59 8.06 2.11
CA PRO A 29 -0.48 7.68 3.51
C PRO A 29 -0.95 6.23 3.69
N LEU A 30 -0.22 5.47 4.52
CA LEU A 30 -0.61 4.12 4.89
C LEU A 30 -1.86 4.20 5.79
N PRO A 31 -2.97 3.54 5.46
CA PRO A 31 -4.14 3.49 6.32
C PRO A 31 -3.79 2.96 7.72
N ASP A 32 -4.30 3.61 8.76
CA ASP A 32 -4.02 3.24 10.15
C ASP A 32 -4.37 1.78 10.45
N ASP A 33 -5.43 1.27 9.82
CA ASP A 33 -5.85 -0.13 9.94
C ASP A 33 -4.71 -1.10 9.59
N LEU A 34 -3.87 -0.79 8.62
CA LEU A 34 -2.78 -1.67 8.16
C LEU A 34 -1.56 -1.66 9.10
N ARG A 35 -1.47 -0.68 10.01
CA ARG A 35 -0.43 -0.64 11.06
C ARG A 35 -0.84 -1.38 12.32
N ARG A 36 -2.12 -1.69 12.49
CA ARG A 36 -2.64 -2.34 13.71
C ARG A 36 -2.18 -3.79 13.78
N GLN A 37 -1.67 -4.17 14.93
CA GLN A 37 -1.50 -5.58 15.28
C GLN A 37 -2.80 -6.10 15.89
N GLU A 38 -3.17 -7.32 15.50
CA GLU A 38 -4.30 -7.99 16.10
C GLU A 38 -3.84 -8.71 17.37
N PRO A 39 -4.42 -8.41 18.55
CA PRO A 39 -4.05 -9.09 19.77
C PRO A 39 -4.56 -10.53 19.78
N HIS A 40 -3.78 -11.43 20.40
CA HIS A 40 -4.25 -12.78 20.72
C HIS A 40 -5.46 -12.74 21.65
N ALA A 41 -6.27 -13.80 21.62
CA ALA A 41 -7.38 -13.96 22.53
C ALA A 41 -6.88 -14.03 23.99
N PRO A 42 -7.49 -13.29 24.93
CA PRO A 42 -7.09 -13.35 26.32
C PRO A 42 -7.37 -14.74 26.92
N ILE A 43 -6.40 -15.22 27.68
CA ILE A 43 -6.53 -16.43 28.50
C ILE A 43 -7.13 -16.00 29.84
N VAL A 44 -8.29 -16.56 30.18
CA VAL A 44 -9.01 -16.25 31.43
C VAL A 44 -9.16 -17.55 32.20
N GLU A 45 -8.71 -17.55 33.45
CA GLU A 45 -8.84 -18.72 34.33
C GLU A 45 -10.30 -19.15 34.46
N GLY A 46 -10.54 -20.46 34.48
CA GLY A 46 -11.87 -21.04 34.53
C GLY A 46 -12.62 -21.06 33.19
N GLN A 47 -12.11 -20.44 32.13
CA GLN A 47 -12.72 -20.56 30.80
C GLN A 47 -12.29 -21.82 30.05
N PRO A 48 -13.20 -22.48 29.31
CA PRO A 48 -12.85 -23.62 28.48
C PRO A 48 -11.85 -23.24 27.38
N LEU A 49 -10.80 -24.05 27.18
CA LEU A 49 -9.80 -23.83 26.12
C LEU A 49 -10.41 -23.71 24.72
N ILE A 50 -11.48 -24.45 24.45
CA ILE A 50 -12.19 -24.38 23.16
C ILE A 50 -12.77 -22.98 22.90
N SER A 51 -13.20 -22.26 23.94
CA SER A 51 -13.72 -20.90 23.81
C SER A 51 -12.60 -19.89 23.50
N ILE A 52 -11.41 -20.11 24.06
CA ILE A 52 -10.22 -19.32 23.76
C ILE A 52 -9.80 -19.56 22.30
N LEU A 53 -9.76 -20.83 21.86
CA LEU A 53 -9.42 -21.18 20.48
C LEU A 53 -10.39 -20.57 19.46
N ALA A 54 -11.69 -20.56 19.77
CA ALA A 54 -12.68 -19.91 18.90
C ALA A 54 -12.42 -18.40 18.76
N ARG A 55 -12.10 -17.71 19.86
CA ARG A 55 -11.74 -16.28 19.82
C ARG A 55 -10.43 -16.03 19.09
N GLU A 56 -9.46 -16.93 19.25
CA GLU A 56 -8.18 -16.87 18.55
C GLU A 56 -8.38 -17.01 17.04
N ARG A 57 -9.27 -17.91 16.61
CA ARG A 57 -9.62 -18.04 15.19
C ARG A 57 -10.22 -16.76 14.63
N GLN A 58 -11.11 -16.10 15.39
CA GLN A 58 -11.68 -14.81 14.98
C GLN A 58 -10.63 -13.70 14.91
N ALA A 59 -9.66 -13.68 15.82
CA ALA A 59 -8.53 -12.75 15.76
C ALA A 59 -7.69 -13.00 14.49
N LEU A 60 -7.34 -14.26 14.21
CA LEU A 60 -6.62 -14.63 13.01
C LEU A 60 -7.37 -14.23 11.72
N ASP A 61 -8.69 -14.42 11.68
CA ASP A 61 -9.50 -14.01 10.52
C ASP A 61 -9.43 -12.48 10.28
N ARG A 62 -9.47 -11.68 11.36
CA ARG A 62 -9.29 -10.21 11.26
C ARG A 62 -7.88 -9.84 10.79
N ALA A 63 -6.85 -10.53 11.30
CA ALA A 63 -5.47 -10.32 10.90
C ALA A 63 -5.25 -10.67 9.42
N ASN A 64 -5.80 -11.79 8.94
CA ASN A 64 -5.72 -12.20 7.54
C ASN A 64 -6.46 -11.22 6.63
N GLY A 65 -7.64 -10.75 7.04
CA GLY A 65 -8.36 -9.71 6.29
C GLY A 65 -7.57 -8.40 6.19
N ARG A 66 -6.81 -8.04 7.25
CA ARG A 66 -5.91 -6.87 7.25
C ARG A 66 -4.72 -7.09 6.33
N GLN A 67 -4.12 -8.28 6.35
CA GLN A 67 -3.02 -8.65 5.44
C GLN A 67 -3.45 -8.58 3.98
N GLN A 68 -4.64 -9.07 3.65
CA GLN A 68 -5.21 -8.97 2.30
C GLN A 68 -5.33 -7.50 1.85
N ARG A 69 -5.86 -6.61 2.70
CA ARG A 69 -5.93 -5.17 2.41
C ARG A 69 -4.55 -4.52 2.23
N THR A 70 -3.53 -4.99 2.93
CA THR A 70 -2.15 -4.52 2.72
C THR A 70 -1.63 -4.85 1.33
N VAL A 71 -1.92 -6.06 0.84
CA VAL A 71 -1.55 -6.47 -0.53
C VAL A 71 -2.29 -5.60 -1.55
N GLU A 72 -3.60 -5.44 -1.39
CA GLU A 72 -4.41 -4.60 -2.29
C GLU A 72 -3.93 -3.15 -2.34
N PHE A 73 -3.61 -2.57 -1.18
CA PHE A 73 -3.05 -1.21 -1.10
C PHE A 73 -1.72 -1.10 -1.85
N TYR A 74 -0.85 -2.10 -1.73
CA TYR A 74 0.43 -2.12 -2.43
C TYR A 74 0.24 -2.27 -3.94
N ASP A 75 -0.61 -3.18 -4.39
CA ASP A 75 -0.91 -3.40 -5.80
C ASP A 75 -1.51 -2.14 -6.44
N ASP A 76 -2.36 -1.41 -5.71
CA ASP A 76 -2.92 -0.14 -6.16
C ASP A 76 -1.87 0.95 -6.28
N ILE A 77 -0.89 1.01 -5.37
CA ILE A 77 0.27 1.90 -5.50
C ILE A 77 1.07 1.56 -6.76
N GLN A 78 1.37 0.27 -6.99
CA GLN A 78 2.13 -0.16 -8.17
C GLN A 78 1.42 0.25 -9.47
N LYS A 79 0.10 0.03 -9.56
CA LYS A 79 -0.71 0.43 -10.72
C LYS A 79 -0.66 1.94 -10.96
N ARG A 80 -0.78 2.75 -9.90
CA ARG A 80 -0.79 4.22 -10.01
C ARG A 80 0.55 4.80 -10.39
N LEU A 81 1.64 4.22 -9.87
CA LEU A 81 2.99 4.69 -10.12
C LEU A 81 3.61 4.11 -11.40
N GLY A 82 2.87 3.27 -12.13
CA GLY A 82 3.35 2.65 -13.36
C GLY A 82 4.53 1.69 -13.14
N ALA A 83 4.68 1.17 -11.92
CA ALA A 83 5.67 0.15 -11.62
C ALA A 83 5.17 -1.18 -12.20
N ARG A 84 5.50 -1.43 -13.47
CA ARG A 84 5.40 -2.74 -14.09
C ARG A 84 6.62 -3.02 -14.93
#